data_AF-A0A925GD23-F1
#
_entry.id   AF-A0A925GD23-F1
#
_cell.length_a   1.000
_cell.length_b   1.000
_cell.length_c   1.000
_cell.angle_alpha   90.00
_cell.angle_beta   90.00
_cell.angle_gamma   90.00
#
_symmetry.space_group_name_H-M   'P 1'
#
loop_
_entity.id
_entity.type
_entity.pdbx_description
1 polymer ?
#
loop_
_entity_poly.entity_id
_entity_poly.type
_entity_poly.pdbx_seq_one_letter_code
_entity_poly.pdbx_strand_id
1 'polypeptide(L)' 'MANLYPNVTLLITHYNRPNSLERLLESFDELNFSFAEIIVSDDGSKEEHVIALRKLQEE' A
#
# COMPACT_ATOMS: atom_id res chain seq x y z
N MET A 1 -14.07 -15.85 5.91
CA MET A 1 -12.98 -16.64 5.28
C MET A 1 -11.95 -15.62 4.80
N ALA A 2 -10.69 -15.76 5.19
CA ALA A 2 -9.64 -14.83 4.75
C ALA A 2 -9.27 -15.14 3.29
N ASN A 3 -9.18 -14.10 2.46
CA ASN A 3 -8.75 -14.19 1.07
C ASN A 3 -7.22 -13.99 1.02
N LEU A 4 -6.49 -15.07 1.32
CA LEU A 4 -5.03 -15.09 1.32
C LEU A 4 -4.49 -15.53 -0.04
N TYR A 5 -3.58 -14.74 -0.61
CA TYR A 5 -2.88 -15.01 -1.86
C TYR A 5 -1.37 -15.17 -1.60
N PRO A 6 -0.93 -16.33 -1.09
CA PRO A 6 0.42 -16.50 -0.51
C PRO A 6 1.54 -16.55 -1.55
N ASN A 7 1.20 -16.62 -2.85
CA ASN A 7 2.16 -16.66 -3.96
C ASN A 7 1.99 -15.47 -4.92
N VAL A 8 1.26 -14.43 -4.50
CA VAL A 8 0.99 -13.25 -5.32
C VAL A 8 1.62 -12.03 -4.64
N THR A 9 2.45 -11.30 -5.38
CA THR A 9 2.93 -9.97 -4.99
C THR A 9 2.03 -8.92 -5.64
N LEU A 10 1.52 -7.99 -4.84
CA LEU A 10 0.73 -6.86 -5.32
C LEU A 10 1.65 -5.66 -5.56
N LEU A 11 1.74 -5.20 -6.80
CA LEU A 11 2.42 -3.94 -7.15
C LEU A 11 1.40 -2.80 -7.22
N ILE A 12 1.64 -1.73 -6.48
CA ILE A 12 0.82 -0.51 -6.49
C ILE A 12 1.68 0.66 -6.96
N THR A 13 1.34 1.28 -8.09
CA THR A 13 1.98 2.51 -8.54
C THR A 13 1.33 3.71 -7.86
N HIS A 14 2.14 4.59 -7.28
CA HIS A 14 1.71 5.72 -6.45
C HIS A 14 2.21 7.05 -7.01
N TYR A 15 1.39 8.10 -6.93
CA TYR A 15 1.82 9.47 -7.22
C TYR A 15 0.98 10.51 -6.44
N ASN A 16 1.63 11.28 -5.56
CA ASN A 16 1.09 12.44 -4.82
C ASN A 16 -0.24 12.18 -4.06
N ARG A 17 -0.52 10.95 -3.62
CA ARG A 17 -1.82 10.59 -3.00
C ARG A 17 -1.71 9.65 -1.78
N PRO A 18 -0.85 9.93 -0.78
CA PRO A 18 -0.57 9.01 0.34
C PRO A 18 -1.85 8.53 1.06
N ASN A 19 -2.77 9.43 1.38
CA ASN A 19 -4.01 9.08 2.09
C ASN A 19 -4.92 8.14 1.27
N SER A 20 -4.78 8.10 -0.07
CA SER A 20 -5.56 7.16 -0.89
C SER A 20 -4.93 5.77 -0.88
N LEU A 21 -3.60 5.69 -0.76
CA LEU A 21 -2.89 4.44 -0.56
C LEU A 21 -3.21 3.86 0.81
N GLU A 22 -3.13 4.66 1.87
CA GLU A 22 -3.49 4.27 3.24
C GLU A 22 -4.89 3.63 3.29
N ARG A 23 -5.92 4.34 2.81
CA ARG A 23 -7.30 3.80 2.74
C ARG A 23 -7.42 2.50 1.94
N LEU A 24 -6.61 2.33 0.90
CA LEU A 24 -6.60 1.09 0.11
C LEU A 24 -6.04 -0.07 0.94
N LEU A 25 -4.95 0.16 1.66
CA LEU A 25 -4.34 -0.84 2.54
C LEU A 25 -5.28 -1.19 3.71
N GLU A 26 -5.88 -0.19 4.36
CA GLU A 26 -6.89 -0.38 5.41
C GLU A 26 -8.08 -1.23 4.90
N SER A 27 -8.54 -0.95 3.66
CA SER A 27 -9.62 -1.73 3.05
C SER A 27 -9.25 -3.19 2.84
N PHE A 28 -7.97 -3.52 2.55
CA PHE A 28 -7.53 -4.90 2.46
C PHE A 28 -7.63 -5.61 3.81
N ASP A 29 -7.20 -4.95 4.88
CA ASP A 29 -7.30 -5.49 6.24
C ASP A 29 -8.76 -5.70 6.67
N GLU A 30 -9.63 -4.70 6.45
CA GLU A 30 -11.07 -4.78 6.75
C GLU A 30 -11.75 -5.94 6.00
N LEU A 31 -11.38 -6.16 4.75
CA LEU A 31 -11.91 -7.23 3.90
C LEU A 31 -11.22 -8.59 4.13
N ASN A 32 -10.26 -8.68 5.05
CA ASN A 32 -9.42 -9.86 5.29
C ASN A 32 -8.76 -10.38 4.00
N PHE A 33 -8.18 -9.46 3.23
CA PHE A 33 -7.46 -9.69 1.98
C PHE A 33 -5.96 -9.54 2.22
N SER A 34 -5.15 -10.51 1.81
CA SER A 34 -3.70 -10.43 2.00
C SER A 34 -2.92 -11.09 0.89
N PHE A 35 -1.74 -10.55 0.62
CA PHE A 35 -0.82 -10.97 -0.44
C PHE A 35 0.49 -11.47 0.18
N ALA A 36 1.31 -12.15 -0.62
CA ALA A 36 2.65 -12.55 -0.19
C ALA A 36 3.51 -11.33 0.17
N GLU A 37 3.38 -10.29 -0.63
CA GLU A 37 4.10 -9.02 -0.49
C GLU A 37 3.29 -7.91 -1.17
N ILE A 38 3.38 -6.69 -0.64
CA ILE A 38 2.86 -5.49 -1.29
C ILE A 38 4.07 -4.58 -1.57
N ILE A 39 4.28 -4.25 -2.84
CA ILE A 39 5.33 -3.33 -3.28
C ILE A 39 4.65 -2.04 -3.75
N VAL A 40 5.01 -0.93 -3.12
CA VAL A 40 4.55 0.40 -3.53
C VAL A 40 5.65 1.07 -4.35
N SER A 41 5.38 1.33 -5.63
CA SER A 41 6.28 2.04 -6.53
C SER A 41 5.86 3.49 -6.66
N ASP A 42 6.61 4.39 -6.04
CA ASP A 42 6.39 5.84 -6.15
C ASP A 42 6.94 6.41 -7.46
N ASP A 43 6.11 7.10 -8.23
CA ASP A 43 6.44 7.68 -9.55
C ASP A 43 6.95 9.13 -9.44
N GLY A 44 7.87 9.38 -8.50
CA GLY A 44 8.46 10.71 -8.29
C GLY A 44 7.51 11.71 -7.63
N SER A 45 6.84 11.29 -6.56
CA SER A 45 6.01 12.18 -5.76
C SER A 45 6.82 13.32 -5.14
N LYS A 46 6.12 14.38 -4.75
CA LYS A 46 6.74 15.48 -3.99
C LYS A 46 7.23 14.99 -2.63
N GLU A 47 8.24 15.67 -2.09
CA GLU A 47 8.89 15.32 -0.82
C GLU A 47 7.90 15.14 0.33
N GLU A 48 6.88 16.01 0.44
CA GLU A 48 5.86 15.90 1.49
C GLU A 48 5.06 14.60 1.42
N HIS A 49 4.87 14.07 0.21
CA HIS A 49 4.16 12.81 0.00
C HIS A 49 5.09 11.61 0.19
N VAL A 50 6.36 11.69 -0.21
CA VAL A 50 7.37 10.65 0.06
C VAL A 50 7.57 10.48 1.57
N ILE A 51 7.60 11.57 2.34
CA ILE A 51 7.67 11.51 3.81
C ILE A 51 6.45 10.79 4.38
N ALA A 52 5.25 11.06 3.85
CA ALA A 52 4.04 10.37 4.28
C ALA A 52 4.07 8.86 3.96
N LEU A 53 4.58 8.48 2.78
CA LEU A 53 4.76 7.07 2.40
C LEU A 53 5.72 6.34 3.34
N ARG A 54 6.83 6.97 3.72
CA ARG A 54 7.80 6.37 4.65
C ARG A 54 7.20 6.12 6.03
N LYS A 55 6.38 7.05 6.53
CA LYS A 55 5.64 6.86 7.78
C LYS A 55 4.69 5.67 7.68
N LEU A 56 3.93 5.59 6.60
CA LEU A 56 2.99 4.49 6.36
C LEU A 56 3.67 3.11 6.26
N GLN A 57 4.94 3.06 5.83
CA GLN A 57 5.71 1.81 5.77
C GLN A 57 6.16 1.31 7.15
N GLU A 58 6.24 2.19 8.15
CA GLU A 58 6.71 1.88 9.51
C GLU A 58 5.58 1.47 10.47
N GLU A 59 4.32 1.62 10.04
CA GLU A 59 3.10 1.21 10.76
C GLU A 59 2.84 -0.30 10.64
#